data_AF-A0A6C1BVA8-F1
#
_entry.id   AF-A0A6C1BVA8-F1
#
_cell.length_a   1.000
_cell.length_b   1.000
_cell.length_c   1.000
_cell.angle_alpha   90.00
_cell.angle_beta   90.00
_cell.angle_gamma   90.00
#
_symmetry.space_group_name_H-M   'P 1'
#
loop_
_entity.id
_entity.type
_entity.pdbx_description
1 polymer ?
#
loop_
_entity_poly.entity_id
_entity_poly.type
_entity_poly.pdbx_seq_one_letter_code
_entity_poly.pdbx_strand_id
1 'polypeptide(L)'
;MDYILERKVRERAPAYFGRYFRRVKVVPIEEWSEKLEDALDGGLISEEERKDALNLDALIRVKSEDGRNLLLAVEVSHTLEDKDADRALKRANVIARVYGIETIPVVIGAYVPEGLQDRHPKVLVVQVSDDN
;
A
#
# COMPACT_ATOMS: atom_id res chain seq x y z
N MET A 1 14.23 12.48 -4.26
CA MET A 1 13.75 12.64 -2.87
C MET A 1 12.87 11.45 -2.50
N ASP A 2 11.89 11.10 -3.34
CA ASP A 2 10.96 9.97 -3.10
C ASP A 2 11.64 8.61 -2.89
N TYR A 3 12.66 8.29 -3.69
CA TYR A 3 13.34 6.99 -3.64
C TYR A 3 13.91 6.64 -2.26
N ILE A 4 14.37 7.63 -1.48
CA ILE A 4 14.87 7.39 -0.11
C ILE A 4 13.72 7.02 0.81
N LEU A 5 12.59 7.73 0.72
CA LEU A 5 11.42 7.44 1.54
C LEU A 5 10.80 6.09 1.18
N GLU A 6 10.62 5.80 -0.11
CA GLU A 6 10.16 4.49 -0.60
C GLU A 6 11.00 3.35 -0.02
N ARG A 7 12.32 3.47 -0.13
CA ARG A 7 13.25 2.49 0.40
C ARG A 7 13.12 2.36 1.92
N LYS A 8 13.07 3.48 2.66
CA LYS A 8 12.87 3.47 4.11
C LYS A 8 11.56 2.78 4.48
N VAL A 9 10.47 3.02 3.75
CA VAL A 9 9.17 2.36 3.98
C VAL A 9 9.28 0.84 3.81
N ARG A 10 9.94 0.36 2.75
CA ARG A 10 10.17 -1.08 2.54
C ARG A 10 11.10 -1.69 3.61
N GLU A 11 12.17 -1.01 3.99
CA GLU A 11 13.15 -1.54 4.96
C GLU A 11 12.68 -1.43 6.42
N ARG A 12 11.83 -0.44 6.73
CA ARG A 12 11.44 -0.06 8.10
C ARG A 12 9.93 0.03 8.26
N ALA A 13 9.16 -0.75 7.51
CA ALA A 13 7.70 -0.81 7.62
C ALA A 13 7.15 -0.83 9.07
N PRO A 14 7.72 -1.60 10.03
CA PRO A 14 7.26 -1.57 11.42
C PRO A 14 7.34 -0.20 12.09
N ALA A 15 8.31 0.65 11.70
CA ALA A 15 8.47 1.99 12.27
C ALA A 15 7.31 2.93 11.86
N TYR A 16 6.75 2.75 10.67
CA TYR A 16 5.66 3.58 10.14
C TYR A 16 4.28 3.05 10.52
N PHE A 17 4.10 1.72 10.46
CA PHE A 17 2.78 1.09 10.60
C PHE A 17 2.56 0.41 11.95
N GLY A 18 3.60 0.22 12.76
CA GLY A 18 3.52 -0.46 14.06
C GLY A 18 2.63 0.24 15.09
N ARG A 19 2.38 1.55 14.93
CA ARG A 19 1.42 2.30 15.76
C ARG A 19 -0.05 1.99 15.45
N TYR A 20 -0.34 1.46 14.26
CA TYR A 20 -1.69 1.13 13.82
C TYR A 20 -1.95 -0.39 13.83
N PHE A 21 -0.93 -1.18 13.53
CA PHE A 21 -1.08 -2.61 13.32
C PHE A 21 0.02 -3.42 14.00
N ARG A 22 -0.29 -4.68 14.30
CA ARG A 22 0.66 -5.67 14.86
C ARG A 22 1.27 -6.52 13.76
N ARG A 23 2.42 -7.14 14.06
CA ARG A 23 3.10 -8.12 13.17
C ARG A 23 3.34 -7.60 11.74
N VAL A 24 3.74 -6.33 11.62
CA VAL A 24 4.02 -5.67 10.35
C VAL A 24 5.18 -6.35 9.63
N LYS A 25 4.94 -6.85 8.41
CA LYS A 25 5.94 -7.51 7.56
C LYS A 25 5.72 -7.15 6.10
N VAL A 26 6.78 -6.72 5.42
CA VAL A 26 6.73 -6.50 3.96
C VAL A 26 6.60 -7.84 3.24
N VAL A 27 5.75 -7.88 2.21
CA VAL A 27 5.61 -8.99 1.28
C VAL A 27 6.65 -8.79 0.16
N PRO A 28 7.58 -9.73 -0.07
CA PRO A 28 8.61 -9.62 -1.12
C PRO A 28 8.00 -9.47 -2.50
N ILE A 29 8.56 -8.61 -3.37
CA ILE A 29 8.00 -8.31 -4.69
C ILE A 29 7.80 -9.55 -5.57
N GLU A 30 8.70 -10.51 -5.43
CA GLU A 30 8.64 -11.79 -6.11
C GLU A 30 7.36 -12.55 -5.72
N GLU A 31 6.99 -12.58 -4.43
CA GLU A 31 5.80 -13.31 -3.93
C GLU A 31 4.50 -12.74 -4.50
N TRP A 32 4.34 -11.42 -4.51
CA TRP A 32 3.08 -10.83 -4.98
C TRP A 32 3.05 -10.61 -6.49
N SER A 33 4.20 -10.50 -7.15
CA SER A 33 4.28 -10.57 -8.62
C SER A 33 3.82 -11.94 -9.12
N GLU A 34 4.26 -13.04 -8.51
CA GLU A 34 3.82 -14.39 -8.89
C GLU A 34 2.30 -14.55 -8.70
N LYS A 35 1.75 -14.07 -7.57
CA LYS A 35 0.31 -14.12 -7.33
C LYS A 35 -0.53 -13.29 -8.31
N LEU A 36 0.00 -12.15 -8.75
CA LEU A 36 -0.65 -11.34 -9.78
C LEU A 36 -0.64 -12.07 -11.13
N GLU A 37 0.43 -12.80 -11.45
CA GLU A 37 0.52 -13.62 -12.66
C GLU A 37 -0.49 -14.78 -12.63
N ASP A 38 -0.54 -15.53 -11.54
CA ASP A 38 -1.52 -16.61 -11.35
C ASP A 38 -2.97 -16.10 -11.50
N ALA A 39 -3.25 -14.90 -11.00
CA ALA A 39 -4.57 -14.28 -11.11
C ALA A 39 -4.89 -13.81 -12.54
N LEU A 40 -3.88 -13.37 -13.30
CA LEU A 40 -4.03 -13.03 -14.71
C LEU A 40 -4.31 -14.28 -15.54
N ASP A 41 -3.51 -15.34 -15.37
CA ASP A 41 -3.67 -16.62 -16.06
C ASP A 41 -5.03 -17.27 -15.75
N GLY A 42 -5.51 -17.12 -14.52
CA GLY A 42 -6.84 -17.56 -14.09
C GLY A 42 -8.00 -16.66 -14.55
N GLY A 43 -7.73 -15.54 -15.23
CA GLY A 43 -8.73 -14.59 -15.71
C GLY A 43 -9.43 -13.79 -14.62
N LEU A 44 -8.89 -13.75 -13.40
CA LEU A 44 -9.45 -12.97 -12.27
C LEU A 44 -9.21 -11.47 -12.43
N ILE A 45 -8.09 -11.09 -13.05
CA ILE A 45 -7.70 -9.71 -13.31
C ILE A 45 -7.26 -9.55 -14.78
N SER A 46 -7.34 -8.33 -15.31
CA SER A 46 -6.83 -8.01 -16.64
C SER A 46 -5.32 -7.76 -16.64
N GLU A 47 -4.70 -7.78 -17.83
CA GLU A 47 -3.29 -7.41 -18.00
C GLU A 47 -3.01 -5.97 -17.52
N GLU A 48 -3.95 -5.05 -17.75
CA GLU A 48 -3.85 -3.66 -17.27
C GLU A 48 -3.88 -3.58 -15.74
N GLU A 49 -4.80 -4.32 -15.10
CA GLU A 49 -4.90 -4.39 -13.64
C GLU A 49 -3.64 -5.01 -13.03
N ARG A 50 -3.11 -6.09 -13.63
CA ARG A 50 -1.86 -6.73 -13.22
C ARG A 50 -0.69 -5.76 -13.32
N LYS A 51 -0.54 -5.08 -14.47
CA LYS A 51 0.53 -4.11 -14.70
C LYS A 51 0.45 -2.94 -13.72
N ASP A 52 -0.74 -2.42 -13.47
CA ASP A 52 -0.93 -1.30 -12.56
C ASP A 52 -0.68 -1.71 -11.10
N ALA A 53 -1.19 -2.86 -10.66
CA ALA A 53 -0.95 -3.37 -9.31
C ALA A 53 0.53 -3.63 -9.03
N LEU A 54 1.28 -4.16 -10.02
CA LEU A 54 2.73 -4.41 -9.86
C LEU A 54 3.55 -3.15 -9.57
N ASN A 55 3.05 -1.96 -9.95
CA ASN A 55 3.72 -0.69 -9.70
C ASN A 55 3.51 -0.13 -8.28
N LEU A 56 2.80 -0.85 -7.40
CA LEU A 56 2.62 -0.44 -6.01
C LEU A 56 3.97 -0.42 -5.28
N ASP A 57 4.20 0.60 -4.46
CA ASP A 57 5.52 0.80 -3.84
C ASP A 57 5.85 -0.23 -2.78
N ALA A 58 4.85 -0.65 -1.98
CA ALA A 58 5.02 -1.75 -1.05
C ALA A 58 3.70 -2.47 -0.76
N LEU A 59 3.77 -3.79 -0.62
CA LEU A 59 2.72 -4.61 -0.06
C LEU A 59 3.14 -5.08 1.33
N ILE A 60 2.28 -4.88 2.34
CA ILE A 60 2.63 -5.15 3.74
C ILE A 60 1.56 -6.01 4.39
N ARG A 61 1.96 -7.13 4.97
CA ARG A 61 1.10 -7.99 5.78
C ARG A 61 1.09 -7.51 7.22
N VAL A 62 -0.10 -7.40 7.80
CA VAL A 62 -0.29 -6.94 9.18
C VAL A 62 -1.38 -7.73 9.89
N LYS A 63 -1.48 -7.56 11.20
CA LYS A 63 -2.64 -7.94 12.02
C LYS A 63 -3.29 -6.72 12.64
N SER A 64 -4.61 -6.64 12.53
CA SER A 64 -5.41 -5.66 13.28
C SER A 64 -5.39 -5.92 14.79
N GLU A 65 -5.95 -4.97 15.55
CA GLU A 65 -6.15 -5.09 16.99
C GLU A 65 -7.05 -6.28 17.35
N ASP A 66 -8.15 -6.48 16.61
CA ASP A 66 -9.05 -7.63 16.75
C ASP A 66 -8.47 -8.95 16.23
N GLY A 67 -7.27 -8.94 15.65
CA GLY A 67 -6.50 -10.14 15.31
C GLY A 67 -6.68 -10.67 13.88
N ARG A 68 -7.49 -10.00 13.04
CA ARG A 68 -7.61 -10.29 11.60
C ARG A 68 -6.29 -10.10 10.87
N ASN A 69 -6.03 -10.93 9.87
CA ASN A 69 -4.92 -10.73 8.93
C ASN A 69 -5.37 -9.76 7.84
N LEU A 70 -4.60 -8.71 7.61
CA LEU A 70 -4.87 -7.69 6.61
C LEU A 70 -3.63 -7.49 5.73
N LEU A 71 -3.84 -6.88 4.58
CA LEU A 71 -2.78 -6.32 3.74
C LEU A 71 -2.88 -4.80 3.71
N LEU A 72 -1.75 -4.12 3.57
CA LEU A 72 -1.66 -2.71 3.25
C LEU A 72 -1.08 -2.58 1.86
N ALA A 73 -1.79 -1.92 0.96
CA ALA A 73 -1.26 -1.52 -0.34
C ALA A 73 -0.78 -0.07 -0.24
N VAL A 74 0.54 0.13 -0.23
CA VAL A 74 1.17 1.40 0.09
C VAL A 74 1.71 2.09 -1.16
N GLU A 75 1.31 3.35 -1.34
CA GLU A 75 1.93 4.33 -2.24
C GLU A 75 2.74 5.34 -1.42
N VAL A 76 3.91 5.71 -1.93
CA VAL A 76 4.84 6.63 -1.28
C VAL A 76 5.04 7.83 -2.19
N SER A 77 4.88 9.02 -1.63
CA SER A 77 5.25 10.26 -2.31
C SER A 77 5.73 11.27 -1.28
N HIS A 78 6.78 12.03 -1.58
CA HIS A 78 7.26 13.08 -0.70
C HIS A 78 6.17 14.13 -0.44
N THR A 79 5.43 14.51 -1.49
CA THR A 79 4.26 15.39 -1.39
C THR A 79 3.04 14.64 -1.88
N LEU A 80 2.08 14.37 -0.99
CA LEU A 80 0.87 13.65 -1.35
C LEU A 80 -0.06 14.52 -2.18
N GLU A 81 -0.69 13.88 -3.17
CA GLU A 81 -1.74 14.43 -4.03
C GLU A 81 -2.93 13.46 -4.08
N ASP A 82 -4.10 13.95 -4.50
CA ASP A 82 -5.30 13.11 -4.66
C ASP A 82 -5.06 11.89 -5.57
N LYS A 83 -4.21 12.04 -6.60
CA LYS A 83 -3.81 10.93 -7.49
C LYS A 83 -3.11 9.78 -6.75
N ASP A 84 -2.37 10.06 -5.67
CA ASP A 84 -1.68 9.02 -4.90
C ASP A 84 -2.71 8.17 -4.14
N ALA A 85 -3.74 8.82 -3.60
CA ALA A 85 -4.85 8.13 -2.93
C ALA A 85 -5.69 7.31 -3.92
N ASP A 86 -5.96 7.85 -5.11
CA ASP A 86 -6.65 7.12 -6.19
C ASP A 86 -5.86 5.88 -6.63
N ARG A 87 -4.52 6.00 -6.80
CA ARG A 87 -3.65 4.87 -7.12
C ARG A 87 -3.68 3.81 -6.01
N ALA A 88 -3.53 4.23 -4.75
CA ALA A 88 -3.55 3.32 -3.61
C ALA A 88 -4.88 2.55 -3.54
N LEU A 89 -6.02 3.25 -3.68
CA LEU A 89 -7.36 2.63 -3.66
C LEU A 89 -7.55 1.65 -4.82
N LYS A 90 -7.22 2.05 -6.04
CA LYS A 90 -7.34 1.20 -7.23
C LYS A 90 -6.53 -0.08 -7.06
N ARG A 91 -5.26 0.04 -6.66
CA ARG A 91 -4.33 -1.09 -6.51
C ARG A 91 -4.72 -1.98 -5.33
N ALA A 92 -5.16 -1.41 -4.21
CA ALA A 92 -5.68 -2.18 -3.07
C ALA A 92 -6.86 -3.08 -3.45
N ASN A 93 -7.78 -2.61 -4.30
CA ASN A 93 -8.91 -3.42 -4.77
C ASN A 93 -8.46 -4.62 -5.62
N VAL A 94 -7.43 -4.46 -6.45
CA VAL A 94 -6.83 -5.57 -7.22
C VAL A 94 -6.20 -6.57 -6.25
N ILE A 95 -5.34 -6.10 -5.35
CA ILE A 95 -4.67 -6.95 -4.36
C ILE A 95 -5.66 -7.69 -3.47
N ALA A 96 -6.74 -7.04 -3.03
CA ALA A 96 -7.77 -7.67 -2.21
C ALA A 96 -8.42 -8.86 -2.92
N ARG A 97 -8.75 -8.73 -4.21
CA ARG A 97 -9.31 -9.82 -5.02
C ARG A 97 -8.30 -10.95 -5.19
N VAL A 98 -7.05 -10.62 -5.55
CA VAL A 98 -5.98 -11.59 -5.82
C VAL A 98 -5.63 -12.42 -4.58
N TYR A 99 -5.59 -11.79 -3.40
CA TYR A 99 -5.26 -12.47 -2.15
C TYR A 99 -6.47 -13.05 -1.42
N GLY A 100 -7.68 -12.60 -1.72
CA GLY A 100 -8.87 -12.88 -0.91
C GLY A 100 -8.74 -12.36 0.53
N ILE A 101 -7.95 -11.31 0.74
CA ILE A 101 -7.67 -10.70 2.04
C ILE A 101 -8.05 -9.22 1.98
N GLU A 102 -8.74 -8.75 3.01
CA GLU A 102 -9.03 -7.32 3.18
C GLU A 102 -7.74 -6.51 3.09
N THR A 103 -7.70 -5.58 2.14
CA THR A 103 -6.51 -4.77 1.83
C THR A 103 -6.84 -3.30 2.03
N ILE A 104 -6.10 -2.64 2.93
CA ILE A 104 -6.24 -1.21 3.22
C ILE A 104 -5.36 -0.43 2.24
N PRO A 105 -5.92 0.50 1.45
CA PRO A 105 -5.10 1.43 0.67
C PRO A 105 -4.45 2.46 1.59
N VAL A 106 -3.16 2.71 1.36
CA VAL A 106 -2.35 3.60 2.20
C VAL A 106 -1.54 4.53 1.32
N VAL A 107 -1.50 5.80 1.70
CA VAL A 107 -0.54 6.77 1.16
C VAL A 107 0.36 7.27 2.28
N ILE A 108 1.66 7.39 2.01
CA ILE A 108 2.63 7.87 3.00
C ILE A 108 3.54 8.94 2.40
N GLY A 109 3.68 10.06 3.09
CA GLY A 109 4.44 11.20 2.60
C GLY A 109 4.83 12.22 3.67
N ALA A 110 5.79 13.08 3.34
CA ALA A 110 6.28 14.12 4.25
C ALA A 110 5.32 15.33 4.29
N TYR A 111 4.78 15.70 3.13
CA TYR A 111 3.86 16.81 2.97
C TYR A 111 2.48 16.30 2.61
N VAL A 112 1.51 16.52 3.51
CA VAL A 112 0.12 16.09 3.35
C VAL A 112 -0.77 17.33 3.21
N PRO A 113 -1.46 17.53 2.07
CA PRO A 113 -2.43 18.60 1.92
C PRO A 113 -3.56 18.50 2.94
N GLU A 114 -4.04 19.65 3.41
CA GLU A 114 -5.21 19.72 4.29
C GLU A 114 -6.42 19.03 3.63
N GLY A 115 -7.18 18.29 4.44
CA GLY A 115 -8.38 17.58 4.01
C GLY A 115 -8.16 16.40 3.06
N LEU A 116 -6.91 15.98 2.76
CA LEU A 116 -6.67 14.82 1.90
C LEU A 116 -7.35 13.56 2.45
N GLN A 117 -7.25 13.34 3.76
CA GLN A 117 -7.89 12.23 4.44
C GLN A 117 -9.43 12.30 4.36
N ASP A 118 -10.03 13.50 4.43
CA ASP A 118 -11.48 13.68 4.36
C ASP A 118 -12.02 13.46 2.95
N ARG A 119 -11.25 13.87 1.91
CA ARG A 119 -11.57 13.60 0.50
C ARG A 119 -11.46 12.12 0.15
N HIS A 120 -10.56 11.39 0.83
CA HIS A 120 -10.29 9.97 0.60
C HIS A 120 -10.51 9.12 1.86
N PRO A 121 -11.76 9.01 2.36
CA PRO A 121 -12.06 8.39 3.65
C PRO A 121 -11.77 6.88 3.71
N LYS A 122 -11.55 6.25 2.55
CA LYS A 122 -11.18 4.83 2.46
C LYS A 122 -9.67 4.60 2.48
N VAL A 123 -8.86 5.65 2.33
CA VAL A 123 -7.40 5.58 2.24
C VAL A 123 -6.82 6.04 3.56
N LEU A 124 -5.93 5.24 4.15
CA LEU A 124 -5.17 5.65 5.33
C LEU A 124 -4.06 6.60 4.90
N VAL A 125 -4.12 7.86 5.33
CA VAL A 125 -3.10 8.86 5.06
C VAL A 125 -2.09 8.90 6.21
N VAL A 126 -0.82 8.64 5.89
CA VAL A 126 0.27 8.62 6.88
C VAL A 126 1.25 9.75 6.59
N GLN A 127 1.27 10.76 7.47
CA GLN A 127 2.33 11.77 7.44
C GLN A 127 3.56 11.27 8.18
N VAL A 128 4.74 11.51 7.59
CA VAL A 128 6.04 11.29 8.20
C VAL A 128 6.83 12.60 8.30
N SER A 129 7.80 12.65 9.21
CA SER A 129 8.74 13.75 9.26
C SER A 129 9.72 13.67 8.08
N ASP A 130 10.04 14.83 7.50
CA ASP A 130 11.10 14.97 6.51
C ASP A 130 12.46 14.83 7.22
N ASP A 131 12.93 13.59 7.38
CA ASP A 131 14.26 13.31 7.92
C ASP A 131 15.28 13.58 6.80
N ASN A 132 15.67 14.87 6.70
CA ASN A 132 16.76 15.40 5.87
C ASN A 132 18.10 14.73 6.21
#